data_AF-A0A929XF71-F1
#
_entry.id   AF-A0A929XF71-F1
#
_cell.length_a   1.000
_cell.length_b   1.000
_cell.length_c   1.000
_cell.angle_alpha   90.00
_cell.angle_beta   90.00
_cell.angle_gamma   90.00
#
_symmetry.space_group_name_H-M   'P 1'
#
loop_
_entity.id
_entity.type
_entity.pdbx_description
1 polymer ?
#
loop_
_entity_poly.entity_id
_entity_poly.type
_entity_poly.pdbx_seq_one_letter_code
_entity_poly.pdbx_strand_id
1 'polypeptide(L)'
;MNSLCLKFKNEMYKEFPKLDFGIVIYGSNILDANSSDLDVCIICDNLCAEDKEKITKKVIEFHYKNNLKIDQEVPYESKLILSYQDINDAIIDNPFINRGIVSINPIVKTEEFLASKEMKKRLILNILTTKHISINCKKVIKEYEEKAWDLILNTIIEYASLNNLSPENILKNLYCDANTGNEGEMFLGYKNNSVEKEEHLIKQIKKALNRYRKNKKKKAIILCNNLNPYLPDKKMEFKLASNIKLLKTYPTATSNKVNRVISDKLNVPIEMTIVTNGSTEAFDYLLRIPNVKKVGIFTPTFWGYESACKRNNCDVIKMPLKDNRYYEYEKISELSKNVDMIFLCNPNNPTLDTLNRKKLLEIIKKNQNCHFVIDETELVFNADYSERTLINETINNINLSVITSVSKFFRSTWFKVWFYYYKRS
;
A
#
# COMPACT_ATOMS: atom_id res chain seq x y z
N MET A 1 -28.02 16.88 21.28
CA MET A 1 -29.14 17.06 20.34
C MET A 1 -30.09 18.04 21.00
N ASN A 2 -30.45 19.13 20.33
CA ASN A 2 -31.34 20.14 20.91
C ASN A 2 -32.81 19.64 20.97
N SER A 3 -33.67 20.42 21.61
CA SER A 3 -35.10 20.09 21.79
C SER A 3 -35.85 19.95 20.46
N LEU A 4 -35.53 20.79 19.46
CA LEU A 4 -36.16 20.78 18.15
C LEU A 4 -35.87 19.47 17.37
N CYS A 5 -34.60 19.05 17.32
CA CYS A 5 -34.19 17.80 16.68
C CYS A 5 -34.82 16.57 17.35
N LEU A 6 -34.96 16.58 18.68
CA LEU A 6 -35.61 15.50 19.42
C LEU A 6 -37.12 15.46 19.12
N LYS A 7 -37.77 16.63 19.04
CA LYS A 7 -39.18 16.75 18.66
C LYS A 7 -39.41 16.22 17.24
N PHE A 8 -38.58 16.62 16.28
CA PHE A 8 -38.65 16.15 14.89
C PHE A 8 -38.51 14.62 14.81
N LYS A 9 -37.48 14.06 15.46
CA LYS A 9 -37.28 12.62 15.55
C LYS A 9 -38.54 11.91 16.03
N ASN A 10 -39.10 12.34 17.16
CA ASN A 10 -40.23 11.67 17.79
C ASN A 10 -41.49 11.76 16.93
N GLU A 11 -41.76 12.90 16.28
CA GLU A 11 -42.89 13.04 15.36
C GLU A 11 -42.74 12.12 14.13
N MET A 12 -41.54 12.01 13.56
CA MET A 12 -41.30 11.13 12.40
C MET A 12 -41.47 9.64 12.74
N TYR A 13 -40.91 9.16 13.85
CA TYR A 13 -41.07 7.74 14.23
C TYR A 13 -42.48 7.40 14.69
N LYS A 14 -43.24 8.37 15.20
CA LYS A 14 -44.65 8.17 15.54
C LYS A 14 -45.53 8.04 14.30
N GLU A 15 -45.28 8.87 13.29
CA GLU A 15 -46.04 8.87 12.03
C GLU A 15 -45.72 7.66 11.15
N PHE A 16 -44.45 7.25 11.11
CA PHE A 16 -43.95 6.20 10.23
C PHE A 16 -43.33 5.00 10.99
N PRO A 17 -44.06 4.32 11.89
CA PRO A 17 -43.48 3.30 12.76
C PRO A 17 -43.04 2.01 12.03
N LYS A 18 -43.48 1.83 10.79
CA LYS A 18 -43.18 0.64 9.97
C LYS A 18 -42.09 0.86 8.92
N LEU A 19 -41.64 2.10 8.72
CA LEU A 19 -40.58 2.40 7.74
C LEU A 19 -39.22 2.35 8.45
N ASP A 20 -38.28 1.59 7.89
CA ASP A 20 -36.89 1.60 8.35
C ASP A 20 -36.12 2.70 7.63
N PHE A 21 -36.04 3.87 8.27
CA PHE A 21 -35.33 5.02 7.76
C PHE A 21 -34.32 5.57 8.77
N GLY A 22 -33.24 6.11 8.23
CA GLY A 22 -32.29 6.95 8.93
C GLY A 22 -32.66 8.42 8.80
N ILE A 23 -32.39 9.22 9.82
CA ILE A 23 -32.49 10.68 9.76
C ILE A 23 -31.10 11.26 9.91
N VAL A 24 -30.70 12.13 8.99
CA VAL A 24 -29.51 12.97 9.12
C VAL A 24 -29.96 14.42 9.19
N ILE A 25 -29.80 15.01 10.36
CA ILE A 25 -29.98 16.45 10.56
C ILE A 25 -28.61 17.08 10.36
N TYR A 26 -28.52 18.19 9.63
CA TYR A 26 -27.28 18.93 9.37
C TYR A 26 -27.53 20.45 9.51
N GLY A 27 -26.55 21.28 9.15
CA GLY A 27 -26.75 22.74 9.11
C GLY A 27 -26.69 23.46 10.47
N SER A 28 -27.33 24.63 10.52
CA SER A 28 -27.23 25.59 11.65
C SER A 28 -27.83 25.05 12.95
N ASN A 29 -28.87 24.22 12.87
CA ASN A 29 -29.63 23.65 13.99
C ASN A 29 -28.82 22.77 14.93
N ILE A 30 -27.63 22.35 14.52
CA ILE A 30 -26.78 21.49 15.34
C ILE A 30 -25.87 22.31 16.24
N LEU A 31 -25.69 23.58 15.89
CA LEU A 31 -24.77 24.51 16.51
C LEU A 31 -25.53 25.53 17.36
N ASP A 32 -26.67 26.04 16.88
CA ASP A 32 -27.45 27.08 17.56
C ASP A 32 -28.86 26.62 17.99
N ALA A 33 -29.36 27.20 19.08
CA ALA A 33 -30.72 26.96 19.59
C ALA A 33 -31.80 27.83 18.90
N ASN A 34 -31.40 28.86 18.14
CA ASN A 34 -32.29 29.85 17.49
C ASN A 34 -32.12 29.85 15.95
N SER A 35 -32.14 28.68 15.33
CA SER A 35 -32.05 28.57 13.88
C SER A 35 -33.38 28.91 13.19
N SER A 36 -33.30 29.45 11.97
CA SER A 36 -34.47 29.87 11.19
C SER A 36 -35.05 28.76 10.28
N ASP A 37 -34.37 27.63 10.13
CA ASP A 37 -34.69 26.50 9.26
C ASP A 37 -34.42 25.16 9.98
N LEU A 38 -34.73 24.01 9.37
CA LEU A 38 -34.26 22.68 9.80
C LEU A 38 -33.79 21.87 8.60
N ASP A 39 -32.47 21.87 8.40
CA ASP A 39 -31.85 21.05 7.36
C ASP A 39 -31.86 19.57 7.77
N VAL A 40 -32.66 18.79 7.04
CA VAL A 40 -32.81 17.37 7.29
C VAL A 40 -32.81 16.58 5.99
N CYS A 41 -32.22 15.39 6.07
CA CYS A 41 -32.25 14.37 5.05
C CYS A 41 -32.70 13.05 5.67
N ILE A 42 -33.53 12.32 4.93
CA ILE A 42 -34.06 11.01 5.29
C ILE A 42 -33.40 9.99 4.36
N ILE A 43 -32.79 8.97 4.96
CA ILE A 43 -32.08 7.93 4.24
C ILE A 43 -32.90 6.65 4.31
N CYS A 44 -33.38 6.20 3.16
CA CYS A 44 -34.23 5.01 3.08
C CYS A 44 -34.19 4.43 1.66
N ASP A 45 -34.10 3.11 1.58
CA ASP A 45 -34.20 2.39 0.30
C ASP A 45 -35.65 1.96 0.03
N ASN A 46 -35.99 1.76 -1.24
CA ASN A 46 -37.25 1.13 -1.67
C ASN A 46 -38.55 1.86 -1.22
N LEU A 47 -38.51 3.18 -1.03
CA LEU A 47 -39.72 3.98 -0.81
C LEU A 47 -40.58 4.08 -2.07
N CYS A 48 -41.86 3.74 -1.97
CA CYS A 48 -42.84 3.99 -3.02
C CYS A 48 -43.14 5.50 -3.14
N ALA A 49 -43.75 5.92 -4.26
CA ALA A 49 -44.06 7.34 -4.49
C ALA A 49 -45.00 7.92 -3.41
N GLU A 50 -45.97 7.14 -2.94
CA GLU A 50 -46.92 7.55 -1.90
C GLU A 50 -46.23 7.84 -0.56
N ASP A 51 -45.29 6.98 -0.13
CA ASP A 51 -44.56 7.18 1.11
C ASP A 51 -43.61 8.38 1.04
N LYS A 52 -42.98 8.63 -0.13
CA LYS A 52 -42.18 9.84 -0.34
C LYS A 52 -43.01 11.10 -0.20
N GLU A 53 -44.22 11.12 -0.75
CA GLU A 53 -45.13 12.27 -0.66
C GLU A 53 -45.58 12.50 0.79
N LYS A 54 -45.94 11.43 1.52
CA LYS A 54 -46.32 11.51 2.94
C LYS A 54 -45.17 12.04 3.81
N ILE A 55 -43.96 11.52 3.61
CA ILE A 55 -42.76 11.98 4.32
C ILE A 55 -42.52 13.46 4.04
N THR A 56 -42.58 13.88 2.77
CA THR A 56 -42.36 15.26 2.36
C THR A 56 -43.39 16.20 3.00
N LYS A 57 -44.67 15.85 2.93
CA LYS A 57 -45.76 16.58 3.61
C LYS A 57 -45.51 16.71 5.10
N LYS A 58 -45.10 15.62 5.77
CA LYS A 58 -44.86 15.64 7.22
C LYS A 58 -43.72 16.57 7.61
N VAL A 59 -42.65 16.60 6.82
CA VAL A 59 -41.51 17.51 7.05
C VAL A 59 -41.94 18.96 6.87
N ILE A 60 -42.72 19.26 5.84
CA ILE A 60 -43.27 20.60 5.59
C ILE A 60 -44.21 21.03 6.73
N GLU A 61 -45.12 20.16 7.16
CA GLU A 61 -46.01 20.41 8.31
C GLU A 61 -45.21 20.69 9.59
N PHE A 62 -44.13 19.95 9.82
CA PHE A 62 -43.26 20.19 10.97
C PHE A 62 -42.62 21.58 10.90
N HIS A 63 -42.19 22.03 9.72
CA HIS A 63 -41.62 23.37 9.55
C HIS A 63 -42.65 24.45 9.88
N TYR A 64 -43.85 24.37 9.30
CA TYR A 64 -44.93 25.32 9.58
C TYR A 64 -45.33 25.35 11.06
N LYS A 65 -45.52 24.18 11.68
CA LYS A 65 -45.91 24.06 13.10
C LYS A 65 -44.90 24.66 14.07
N ASN A 66 -43.63 24.76 13.67
CA ASN A 66 -42.55 25.29 14.49
C ASN A 66 -42.02 26.65 13.98
N ASN A 67 -42.75 27.33 13.07
CA ASN A 67 -42.36 28.63 12.49
C ASN A 67 -40.96 28.63 11.83
N LEU A 68 -40.60 27.53 11.17
CA LEU A 68 -39.33 27.39 10.45
C LEU A 68 -39.51 27.79 8.98
N LYS A 69 -38.50 28.42 8.39
CA LYS A 69 -38.44 28.73 6.95
C LYS A 69 -38.26 27.45 6.14
N ILE A 70 -38.92 27.40 4.99
CA ILE A 70 -38.78 26.33 4.00
C ILE A 70 -37.86 26.85 2.91
N ASP A 71 -36.74 26.16 2.70
CA ASP A 71 -35.83 26.42 1.58
C ASP A 71 -36.43 25.85 0.29
N GLN A 72 -36.81 26.73 -0.63
CA GLN A 72 -37.38 26.38 -1.94
C GLN A 72 -36.34 26.45 -3.08
N GLU A 73 -35.08 26.82 -2.81
CA GLU A 73 -34.05 26.99 -3.86
C GLU A 73 -33.72 25.66 -4.55
N VAL A 74 -33.80 24.53 -3.84
CA VAL A 74 -33.55 23.18 -4.36
C VAL A 74 -34.84 22.33 -4.26
N PRO A 75 -35.24 21.57 -5.30
CA PRO A 75 -36.41 20.71 -5.23
C PRO A 75 -36.38 19.79 -4.01
N TYR A 76 -37.44 19.84 -3.20
CA TYR A 76 -37.49 19.16 -1.90
C TYR A 76 -37.25 17.65 -2.01
N GLU A 77 -37.74 17.03 -3.08
CA GLU A 77 -37.53 15.61 -3.38
C GLU A 77 -36.05 15.24 -3.56
N SER A 78 -35.22 16.17 -4.04
CA SER A 78 -33.79 15.97 -4.28
C SER A 78 -32.93 16.20 -3.04
N LYS A 79 -33.37 17.08 -2.12
CA LYS A 79 -32.66 17.43 -0.88
C LYS A 79 -33.09 16.58 0.32
N LEU A 80 -34.35 16.15 0.35
CA LEU A 80 -34.97 15.54 1.53
C LEU A 80 -34.80 14.03 1.62
N ILE A 81 -34.92 13.29 0.51
CA ILE A 81 -34.94 11.82 0.54
C ILE A 81 -33.78 11.27 -0.29
N LEU A 82 -32.89 10.51 0.36
CA LEU A 82 -31.76 9.85 -0.26
C LEU A 82 -31.85 8.34 -0.09
N SER A 83 -31.48 7.60 -1.12
CA SER A 83 -31.17 6.18 -1.01
C SER A 83 -29.71 5.95 -0.61
N TYR A 84 -29.37 4.75 -0.14
CA TYR A 84 -27.96 4.39 0.05
C TYR A 84 -27.20 4.34 -1.29
N GLN A 85 -27.90 4.05 -2.39
CA GLN A 85 -27.33 4.12 -3.73
C GLN A 85 -26.93 5.55 -4.10
N ASP A 86 -27.77 6.56 -3.81
CA ASP A 86 -27.43 7.97 -4.06
C ASP A 86 -26.15 8.39 -3.34
N ILE A 87 -26.00 7.94 -2.09
CA ILE A 87 -24.80 8.22 -1.28
C ILE A 87 -23.57 7.55 -1.89
N ASN A 88 -23.72 6.30 -2.31
CA ASN A 88 -22.65 5.54 -2.95
C ASN A 88 -22.23 6.16 -4.30
N ASP A 89 -23.21 6.59 -5.11
CA ASP A 89 -22.97 7.23 -6.41
C ASP A 89 -22.25 8.57 -6.25
N ALA A 90 -22.56 9.35 -5.21
CA ALA A 90 -21.85 10.60 -4.92
C ALA A 90 -20.36 10.41 -4.60
N ILE A 91 -19.98 9.21 -4.11
CA ILE A 91 -18.60 8.87 -3.75
C ILE A 91 -17.87 8.20 -4.91
N ILE A 92 -18.53 7.29 -5.62
CA ILE A 92 -17.91 6.54 -6.73
C ILE A 92 -17.79 7.43 -7.97
N ASP A 93 -18.88 8.14 -8.31
CA ASP A 93 -18.95 8.98 -9.48
C ASP A 93 -18.68 10.44 -9.08
N ASN A 94 -17.40 10.70 -8.78
CA ASN A 94 -16.89 11.97 -8.25
C ASN A 94 -17.39 13.16 -9.09
N PRO A 95 -18.20 14.08 -8.53
CA PRO A 95 -18.80 15.19 -9.26
C PRO A 95 -17.77 16.23 -9.75
N PHE A 96 -16.52 16.12 -9.31
CA PHE A 96 -15.43 17.02 -9.67
C PHE A 96 -14.47 16.42 -10.71
N ILE A 97 -14.84 15.33 -11.39
CA ILE A 97 -14.03 14.75 -12.47
C ILE A 97 -14.73 14.95 -13.80
N ASN A 98 -14.04 15.63 -14.73
CA ASN A 98 -14.50 15.80 -16.10
C ASN A 98 -13.43 15.27 -17.06
N ARG A 99 -13.79 14.26 -17.88
CA ARG A 99 -12.87 13.60 -18.82
C ARG A 99 -11.56 13.11 -18.18
N GLY A 100 -11.62 12.64 -16.94
CA GLY A 100 -10.46 12.13 -16.20
C GLY A 100 -9.57 13.20 -15.56
N ILE A 101 -9.95 14.48 -15.64
CA ILE A 101 -9.23 15.59 -15.01
C ILE A 101 -10.11 16.15 -13.89
N VAL A 102 -9.49 16.46 -12.75
CA VAL A 102 -10.20 17.13 -11.65
C VAL A 102 -10.52 18.57 -12.03
N SER A 103 -11.80 18.93 -11.99
CA SER A 103 -12.34 20.26 -12.27
C SER A 103 -13.47 20.57 -11.30
N ILE A 104 -13.37 21.69 -10.57
CA ILE A 104 -14.43 22.17 -9.69
C ILE A 104 -15.13 23.33 -10.38
N ASN A 105 -16.31 23.06 -10.95
CA ASN A 105 -17.14 24.11 -11.54
C ASN A 105 -17.83 24.91 -10.42
N PRO A 106 -17.97 26.24 -10.55
CA PRO A 106 -18.78 27.03 -9.61
C PRO A 106 -20.23 26.57 -9.60
N ILE A 107 -20.89 26.69 -8.45
CA ILE A 107 -22.33 26.45 -8.31
C ILE A 107 -23.07 27.60 -8.98
N VAL A 108 -23.99 27.28 -9.89
CA VAL A 108 -24.82 28.27 -10.59
C VAL A 108 -26.23 28.20 -10.01
N LYS A 109 -26.80 29.33 -9.58
CA LYS A 109 -28.15 29.40 -8.98
C LYS A 109 -29.26 29.42 -10.06
N THR A 110 -29.18 28.52 -11.03
CA THR A 110 -30.28 28.27 -11.99
C THR A 110 -31.07 27.05 -11.55
N GLU A 111 -32.38 27.04 -11.78
CA GLU A 111 -33.24 25.90 -11.44
C GLU A 111 -32.72 24.58 -12.04
N GLU A 112 -32.23 24.63 -13.29
CA GLU A 112 -31.63 23.49 -13.98
C GLU A 112 -30.41 22.93 -13.25
N PHE A 113 -29.49 23.79 -12.81
CA PHE A 113 -28.29 23.34 -12.09
C PHE A 113 -28.64 22.83 -10.70
N LEU A 114 -29.53 23.51 -9.98
CA LEU A 114 -29.96 23.12 -8.64
C LEU A 114 -30.72 21.79 -8.63
N ALA A 115 -31.40 21.45 -9.72
CA ALA A 115 -32.04 20.14 -9.94
C ALA A 115 -31.10 19.07 -10.53
N SER A 116 -29.84 19.40 -10.84
CA SER A 116 -28.92 18.50 -11.52
C SER A 116 -28.40 17.35 -10.63
N LYS A 117 -27.97 16.26 -11.28
CA LYS A 117 -27.28 15.14 -10.59
C LYS A 117 -25.98 15.61 -9.93
N GLU A 118 -25.27 16.55 -10.54
CA GLU A 118 -24.04 17.11 -9.99
C GLU A 118 -24.32 17.81 -8.66
N MET A 119 -25.33 18.69 -8.62
CA MET A 119 -25.71 19.39 -7.40
C MET A 119 -26.15 18.41 -6.30
N LYS A 120 -26.97 17.40 -6.65
CA LYS A 120 -27.38 16.36 -5.69
C LYS A 120 -26.18 15.68 -5.03
N LYS A 121 -25.16 15.29 -5.80
CA LYS A 121 -23.93 14.69 -5.26
C LYS A 121 -23.13 15.65 -4.39
N ARG A 122 -23.00 16.90 -4.80
CA ARG A 122 -22.31 17.95 -3.99
C ARG A 122 -23.02 18.18 -2.66
N LEU A 123 -24.36 18.19 -2.63
CA LEU A 123 -25.13 18.27 -1.39
C LEU A 123 -24.87 17.07 -0.48
N ILE A 124 -24.86 15.86 -1.02
CA ILE A 124 -24.54 14.64 -0.27
C ILE A 124 -23.14 14.73 0.34
N LEU A 125 -22.14 15.12 -0.45
CA LEU A 125 -20.76 15.28 0.04
C LEU A 125 -20.70 16.32 1.17
N ASN A 126 -21.39 17.46 1.03
CA ASN A 126 -21.47 18.48 2.08
C ASN A 126 -22.15 17.97 3.36
N ILE A 127 -23.24 17.20 3.26
CA ILE A 127 -23.91 16.59 4.42
C ILE A 127 -22.93 15.67 5.16
N LEU A 128 -22.19 14.82 4.44
CA LEU A 128 -21.25 13.85 5.02
C LEU A 128 -19.98 14.48 5.59
N THR A 129 -19.62 15.68 5.14
CA THR A 129 -18.37 16.36 5.52
C THR A 129 -18.59 17.57 6.44
N THR A 130 -19.84 17.90 6.75
CA THR A 130 -20.18 18.88 7.77
C THR A 130 -20.67 18.21 9.06
N LYS A 131 -20.71 18.98 10.15
CA LYS A 131 -21.21 18.50 11.44
C LYS A 131 -22.69 18.15 11.29
N HIS A 132 -23.03 16.89 11.51
CA HIS A 132 -24.40 16.39 11.41
C HIS A 132 -24.75 15.45 12.57
N ILE A 133 -26.05 15.17 12.75
CA ILE A 133 -26.57 14.20 13.71
C ILE A 133 -27.26 13.09 12.92
N SER A 134 -26.73 11.87 12.99
CA SER A 134 -27.33 10.68 12.39
C SER A 134 -28.14 9.87 13.41
N ILE A 135 -29.39 9.55 13.08
CA ILE A 135 -30.34 8.78 13.89
C ILE A 135 -30.70 7.52 13.10
N ASN A 136 -30.62 6.34 13.74
CA ASN A 136 -30.86 5.01 13.14
C ASN A 136 -29.97 4.62 11.93
N CYS A 137 -29.03 5.48 11.51
CA CYS A 137 -28.11 5.23 10.40
C CYS A 137 -26.63 5.49 10.75
N LYS A 138 -26.32 5.74 12.04
CA LYS A 138 -24.98 6.21 12.49
C LYS A 138 -23.82 5.33 12.05
N LYS A 139 -23.96 4.01 12.11
CA LYS A 139 -22.89 3.07 11.74
C LYS A 139 -22.58 3.16 10.24
N VAL A 140 -23.62 3.23 9.42
CA VAL A 140 -23.51 3.27 7.96
C VAL A 140 -22.98 4.63 7.50
N ILE A 141 -23.54 5.72 8.02
CA ILE A 141 -23.12 7.08 7.66
C ILE A 141 -21.65 7.32 7.98
N LYS A 142 -21.16 6.83 9.12
CA LYS A 142 -19.75 6.95 9.50
C LYS A 142 -18.79 6.35 8.47
N GLU A 143 -19.17 5.26 7.79
CA GLU A 143 -18.34 4.68 6.73
C GLU A 143 -18.26 5.61 5.51
N TYR A 144 -19.38 6.23 5.15
CA TYR A 144 -19.45 7.17 4.04
C TYR A 144 -18.79 8.51 4.35
N GLU A 145 -18.79 8.97 5.61
CA GLU A 145 -18.03 10.16 6.05
C GLU A 145 -16.54 10.04 5.69
N GLU A 146 -15.92 8.91 6.01
CA GLU A 146 -14.48 8.72 5.75
C GLU A 146 -14.17 8.76 4.26
N LYS A 147 -15.00 8.11 3.45
CA LYS A 147 -14.89 8.08 1.98
C LYS A 147 -15.11 9.46 1.37
N ALA A 148 -16.12 10.21 1.83
CA ALA A 148 -16.41 11.56 1.35
C ALA A 148 -15.26 12.52 1.68
N TRP A 149 -14.71 12.44 2.90
CA TRP A 149 -13.53 13.23 3.27
C TRP A 149 -12.29 12.89 2.45
N ASP A 150 -12.06 11.61 2.16
CA ASP A 150 -10.94 11.20 1.31
C ASP A 150 -11.12 11.72 -0.13
N LEU A 151 -12.34 11.70 -0.67
CA LEU A 151 -12.67 12.27 -1.98
C LEU A 151 -12.42 13.78 -2.03
N ILE A 152 -13.00 14.54 -1.09
CA ILE A 152 -12.84 16.00 -1.03
C ILE A 152 -11.37 16.39 -0.87
N LEU A 153 -10.65 15.72 0.03
CA LEU A 153 -9.24 15.97 0.26
C LEU A 153 -8.40 15.72 -1.01
N ASN A 154 -8.60 14.58 -1.69
CA ASN A 154 -7.88 14.29 -2.94
C ASN A 154 -8.20 15.32 -4.03
N THR A 155 -9.48 15.69 -4.16
CA THR A 155 -9.95 16.69 -5.12
C THR A 155 -9.24 18.02 -4.90
N ILE A 156 -9.17 18.52 -3.66
CA ILE A 156 -8.48 19.76 -3.32
C ILE A 156 -6.98 19.69 -3.61
N ILE A 157 -6.33 18.60 -3.21
CA ILE A 157 -4.88 18.43 -3.40
C ILE A 157 -4.52 18.44 -4.89
N GLU A 158 -5.30 17.73 -5.71
CA GLU A 158 -5.07 17.62 -7.15
C GLU A 158 -5.42 18.92 -7.88
N TYR A 159 -6.60 19.48 -7.62
CA TYR A 159 -7.08 20.70 -8.26
C TYR A 159 -6.18 21.91 -8.02
N ALA A 160 -5.75 22.12 -6.77
CA ALA A 160 -4.89 23.24 -6.38
C ALA A 160 -3.39 22.90 -6.41
N SER A 161 -3.01 21.70 -6.88
CA SER A 161 -1.61 21.22 -6.94
C SER A 161 -0.84 21.45 -5.64
N LEU A 162 -1.45 21.11 -4.50
CA LEU A 162 -0.95 21.51 -3.19
C LEU A 162 0.30 20.72 -2.75
N ASN A 163 1.38 21.46 -2.50
CA ASN A 163 2.60 20.92 -1.90
C ASN A 163 2.55 20.92 -0.35
N ASN A 164 1.96 21.95 0.25
CA ASN A 164 1.81 22.05 1.70
C ASN A 164 0.47 21.45 2.17
N LEU A 165 0.53 20.31 2.84
CA LEU A 165 -0.64 19.58 3.33
C LEU A 165 -0.93 19.85 4.82
N SER A 166 -0.87 21.11 5.25
CA SER A 166 -1.31 21.51 6.59
C SER A 166 -2.85 21.58 6.66
N PRO A 167 -3.48 21.26 7.81
CA PRO A 167 -4.93 21.35 7.94
C PRO A 167 -5.50 22.73 7.60
N GLU A 168 -4.78 23.79 7.94
CA GLU A 168 -5.15 25.18 7.71
C GLU A 168 -5.12 25.51 6.21
N ASN A 169 -4.12 24.99 5.48
CA ASN A 169 -4.04 25.18 4.04
C ASN A 169 -5.14 24.41 3.29
N ILE A 170 -5.48 23.19 3.75
CA ILE A 170 -6.61 22.45 3.20
C ILE A 170 -7.93 23.17 3.49
N LEU A 171 -8.12 23.69 4.71
CA LEU A 171 -9.31 24.46 5.08
C LEU A 171 -9.47 25.71 4.20
N LYS A 172 -8.38 26.44 3.94
CA LYS A 172 -8.40 27.59 3.03
C LYS A 172 -8.91 27.21 1.63
N ASN A 173 -8.41 26.10 1.08
CA ASN A 173 -8.81 25.60 -0.24
C ASN A 173 -10.17 24.88 -0.24
N LEU A 174 -10.74 24.62 0.94
CA LEU A 174 -12.12 24.14 1.06
C LEU A 174 -13.12 25.30 0.88
N TYR A 175 -12.76 26.48 1.39
CA TYR A 175 -13.59 27.68 1.32
C TYR A 175 -13.38 28.51 0.06
N CYS A 176 -12.17 28.57 -0.47
CA CYS A 176 -11.82 29.46 -1.56
C CYS A 176 -11.14 28.69 -2.69
N ASP A 177 -11.58 28.95 -3.91
CA ASP A 177 -10.94 28.47 -5.12
C ASP A 177 -9.61 29.20 -5.34
N ALA A 178 -8.50 28.48 -5.28
CA ALA A 178 -7.17 29.03 -5.48
C ALA A 178 -6.93 29.58 -6.90
N ASN A 179 -7.69 29.13 -7.90
CA ASN A 179 -7.53 29.51 -9.30
C ASN A 179 -8.45 30.66 -9.71
N THR A 180 -9.69 30.68 -9.20
CA THR A 180 -10.71 31.67 -9.62
C THR A 180 -11.05 32.70 -8.55
N GLY A 181 -10.70 32.46 -7.28
CA GLY A 181 -11.08 33.30 -6.15
C GLY A 181 -12.55 33.16 -5.71
N ASN A 182 -13.32 32.24 -6.30
CA ASN A 182 -14.68 31.96 -5.86
C ASN A 182 -14.69 31.43 -4.41
N GLU A 183 -15.65 31.89 -3.61
CA GLU A 183 -15.72 31.55 -2.19
C GLU A 183 -17.03 30.87 -1.78
N GLY A 184 -16.90 30.04 -0.76
CA GLY A 184 -17.97 29.51 0.08
C GLY A 184 -18.97 28.61 -0.64
N GLU A 185 -20.24 29.01 -0.57
CA GLU A 185 -21.36 28.27 -1.17
C GLU A 185 -21.25 28.17 -2.68
N MET A 186 -20.62 29.15 -3.35
CA MET A 186 -20.51 29.18 -4.81
C MET A 186 -19.39 28.27 -5.35
N PHE A 187 -18.56 27.69 -4.47
CA PHE A 187 -17.46 26.81 -4.83
C PHE A 187 -17.75 25.34 -4.47
N LEU A 188 -17.30 24.90 -3.30
CA LEU A 188 -17.53 23.55 -2.78
C LEU A 188 -18.77 23.44 -1.88
N GLY A 189 -19.44 24.56 -1.57
CA GLY A 189 -20.68 24.57 -0.78
C GLY A 189 -20.48 24.84 0.72
N TYR A 190 -19.26 25.15 1.17
CA TYR A 190 -18.97 25.36 2.59
C TYR A 190 -19.15 26.83 2.98
N LYS A 191 -19.98 27.13 3.97
CA LYS A 191 -20.13 28.51 4.51
C LYS A 191 -19.15 28.73 5.66
N ASN A 192 -18.36 29.80 5.60
CA ASN A 192 -17.57 30.25 6.75
C ASN A 192 -18.42 31.20 7.59
N ASN A 193 -18.99 30.69 8.69
CA ASN A 193 -19.89 31.49 9.53
C ASN A 193 -19.80 31.20 11.03
N SER A 194 -18.95 30.27 11.49
CA SER A 194 -18.68 30.11 12.93
C SER A 194 -17.37 29.38 13.23
N VAL A 195 -16.74 29.76 14.34
CA VAL A 195 -15.49 29.14 14.85
C VAL A 195 -15.69 27.64 15.12
N GLU A 196 -16.84 27.23 15.68
CA GLU A 196 -17.13 25.83 15.95
C GLU A 196 -17.16 24.96 14.68
N LYS A 197 -17.57 25.52 13.54
CA LYS A 197 -17.55 24.80 12.25
C LYS A 197 -16.12 24.63 11.76
N GLU A 198 -15.30 25.67 11.81
CA GLU A 198 -13.89 25.58 11.44
C GLU A 198 -13.15 24.54 12.30
N GLU A 199 -13.37 24.55 13.62
CA GLU A 199 -12.79 23.55 14.52
C GLU A 199 -13.20 22.11 14.16
N HIS A 200 -14.48 21.90 13.82
CA HIS A 200 -14.96 20.60 13.37
C HIS A 200 -14.28 20.18 12.06
N LEU A 201 -14.23 21.06 11.06
CA LEU A 201 -13.62 20.78 9.76
C LEU A 201 -12.12 20.49 9.91
N ILE A 202 -11.37 21.30 10.67
CA ILE A 202 -9.95 21.06 10.96
C ILE A 202 -9.76 19.67 11.59
N LYS A 203 -10.61 19.29 12.55
CA LYS A 203 -10.53 17.97 13.20
C LYS A 203 -10.71 16.84 12.20
N GLN A 204 -11.65 16.97 11.25
CA GLN A 204 -11.89 15.95 10.23
C GLN A 204 -10.79 15.94 9.15
N ILE A 205 -10.33 17.11 8.71
CA ILE A 205 -9.20 17.27 7.79
C ILE A 205 -7.95 16.59 8.36
N LYS A 206 -7.64 16.77 9.65
CA LYS A 206 -6.52 16.08 10.31
C LYS A 206 -6.62 14.55 10.20
N LYS A 207 -7.82 13.98 10.39
CA LYS A 207 -8.04 12.53 10.23
C LYS A 207 -7.86 12.09 8.77
N ALA A 208 -8.44 12.84 7.83
CA ALA A 208 -8.34 12.55 6.40
C ALA A 208 -6.87 12.61 5.91
N LEU A 209 -6.12 13.63 6.31
CA LEU A 209 -4.69 13.74 6.00
C LEU A 209 -3.87 12.56 6.55
N ASN A 210 -4.17 12.09 7.75
CA ASN A 210 -3.53 10.90 8.31
C ASN A 210 -3.81 9.65 7.48
N ARG A 211 -5.05 9.44 7.03
CA ARG A 211 -5.41 8.36 6.10
C ARG A 211 -4.70 8.50 4.75
N TYR A 212 -4.72 9.69 4.16
CA TYR A 212 -4.04 10.01 2.90
C TYR A 212 -2.55 9.67 2.95
N ARG A 213 -1.84 10.12 3.99
CA ARG A 213 -0.40 9.83 4.18
C ARG A 213 -0.13 8.33 4.33
N LYS A 214 -0.99 7.60 5.05
CA LYS A 214 -0.89 6.15 5.20
C LYS A 214 -1.11 5.42 3.87
N ASN A 215 -2.05 5.88 3.05
CA ASN A 215 -2.36 5.29 1.75
C ASN A 215 -1.31 5.63 0.68
N LYS A 216 -0.72 6.83 0.70
CA LYS A 216 0.38 7.21 -0.21
C LYS A 216 1.61 6.31 -0.04
N LYS A 217 1.93 5.89 1.19
CA LYS A 217 2.97 4.89 1.45
C LYS A 217 2.72 3.54 0.75
N LYS A 218 1.45 3.18 0.49
CA LYS A 218 1.09 1.95 -0.23
C LYS A 218 1.23 2.06 -1.75
N LYS A 219 1.25 3.28 -2.32
CA LYS A 219 1.40 3.54 -3.77
C LYS A 219 2.85 3.80 -4.21
N ALA A 220 3.85 3.46 -3.38
CA ALA A 220 5.25 3.57 -3.77
C ALA A 220 5.63 2.43 -4.73
N ILE A 221 6.29 2.74 -5.85
CA ILE A 221 6.93 1.73 -6.70
C ILE A 221 8.23 1.30 -6.00
N ILE A 222 8.31 0.04 -5.57
CA ILE A 222 9.47 -0.50 -4.87
C ILE A 222 10.45 -1.07 -5.89
N LEU A 223 11.55 -0.35 -6.15
CA LEU A 223 12.62 -0.77 -7.07
C LEU A 223 13.96 -1.04 -6.36
N CYS A 224 14.00 -1.04 -5.03
CA CYS A 224 15.24 -1.12 -4.26
C CYS A 224 15.64 -2.53 -3.78
N ASN A 225 14.81 -3.56 -4.04
CA ASN A 225 14.98 -4.90 -3.45
C ASN A 225 15.38 -6.00 -4.47
N ASN A 226 15.61 -5.65 -5.74
CA ASN A 226 15.89 -6.60 -6.84
C ASN A 226 14.88 -7.78 -6.87
N LEU A 227 13.59 -7.51 -6.64
CA LEU A 227 12.55 -8.53 -6.69
C LEU A 227 12.01 -8.65 -8.11
N ASN A 228 11.65 -9.87 -8.52
CA ASN A 228 10.90 -10.06 -9.76
C ASN A 228 9.58 -9.24 -9.72
N PRO A 229 9.32 -8.36 -10.71
CA PRO A 229 8.10 -7.55 -10.75
C PRO A 229 6.83 -8.39 -10.98
N TYR A 230 6.95 -9.62 -11.48
CA TYR A 230 5.83 -10.54 -11.66
C TYR A 230 5.49 -11.27 -10.35
N LEU A 231 4.20 -11.52 -10.13
CA LEU A 231 3.71 -12.31 -9.00
C LEU A 231 4.06 -13.81 -9.19
N PRO A 232 4.13 -14.59 -8.10
CA PRO A 232 4.20 -16.04 -8.20
C PRO A 232 3.07 -16.59 -9.08
N ASP A 233 3.30 -17.74 -9.71
CA ASP A 233 2.29 -18.34 -10.57
C ASP A 233 1.04 -18.77 -9.75
N LYS A 234 -0.14 -18.73 -10.37
CA LYS A 234 -1.41 -19.07 -9.70
C LYS A 234 -1.43 -20.49 -9.11
N LYS A 235 -0.67 -21.44 -9.67
CA LYS A 235 -0.59 -22.81 -9.12
C LYS A 235 0.19 -22.80 -7.81
N MET A 236 1.26 -22.02 -7.72
CA MET A 236 1.98 -21.79 -6.47
C MET A 236 1.07 -21.12 -5.43
N GLU A 237 0.36 -20.05 -5.79
CA GLU A 237 -0.59 -19.38 -4.88
C GLU A 237 -1.65 -20.34 -4.34
N PHE A 238 -2.30 -21.12 -5.23
CA PHE A 238 -3.31 -22.10 -4.84
C PHE A 238 -2.73 -23.19 -3.94
N LYS A 239 -1.55 -23.74 -4.26
CA LYS A 239 -0.88 -24.74 -3.42
C LYS A 239 -0.54 -24.19 -2.04
N LEU A 240 -0.09 -22.95 -1.93
CA LEU A 240 0.17 -22.32 -0.64
C LEU A 240 -1.12 -22.15 0.17
N ALA A 241 -2.19 -21.63 -0.45
CA ALA A 241 -3.47 -21.42 0.22
C ALA A 241 -4.11 -22.73 0.71
N SER A 242 -4.09 -23.78 -0.13
CA SER A 242 -4.64 -25.11 0.19
C SER A 242 -3.87 -25.86 1.27
N ASN A 243 -2.60 -25.51 1.51
CA ASN A 243 -1.74 -26.14 2.51
C ASN A 243 -1.66 -25.36 3.83
N ILE A 244 -2.52 -24.36 4.07
CA ILE A 244 -2.49 -23.55 5.30
C ILE A 244 -2.61 -24.38 6.58
N LYS A 245 -3.23 -25.57 6.50
CA LYS A 245 -3.36 -26.50 7.62
C LYS A 245 -2.01 -27.05 8.12
N LEU A 246 -0.97 -27.04 7.28
CA LEU A 246 0.38 -27.50 7.64
C LEU A 246 1.05 -26.61 8.70
N LEU A 247 0.57 -25.39 8.94
CA LEU A 247 1.06 -24.51 10.00
C LEU A 247 0.90 -25.09 11.41
N LYS A 248 0.06 -26.11 11.58
CA LYS A 248 -0.18 -26.79 12.86
C LYS A 248 0.89 -27.81 13.22
N THR A 249 1.78 -28.14 12.28
CA THR A 249 2.77 -29.20 12.43
C THR A 249 4.14 -28.67 12.05
N TYR A 250 5.19 -29.16 12.71
CA TYR A 250 6.54 -28.86 12.27
C TYR A 250 6.79 -29.43 10.86
N PRO A 251 7.54 -28.73 9.99
CA PRO A 251 8.00 -29.30 8.74
C PRO A 251 8.85 -30.54 9.01
N THR A 252 9.02 -31.39 8.00
CA THR A 252 9.93 -32.53 8.10
C THR A 252 11.33 -32.05 8.44
N ALA A 253 11.98 -32.69 9.42
CA ALA A 253 13.32 -32.33 9.87
C ALA A 253 14.36 -32.38 8.74
N THR A 254 14.12 -33.21 7.70
CA THR A 254 14.96 -33.29 6.52
C THR A 254 14.28 -32.62 5.32
N SER A 255 15.03 -31.79 4.60
CA SER A 255 14.60 -31.12 3.36
C SER A 255 14.70 -32.03 2.13
N ASN A 256 14.75 -33.35 2.31
CA ASN A 256 15.11 -34.33 1.28
C ASN A 256 14.24 -34.25 0.01
N LYS A 257 12.93 -33.98 0.14
CA LYS A 257 12.05 -33.84 -1.02
C LYS A 257 12.40 -32.62 -1.87
N VAL A 258 12.68 -31.49 -1.22
CA VAL A 258 13.02 -30.24 -1.89
C VAL A 258 14.43 -30.37 -2.49
N ASN A 259 15.40 -30.88 -1.73
CA ASN A 259 16.75 -31.16 -2.22
C ASN A 259 16.75 -32.06 -3.45
N ARG A 260 15.90 -33.09 -3.50
CA ARG A 260 15.78 -33.97 -4.68
C ARG A 260 15.29 -33.22 -5.92
N VAL A 261 14.19 -32.47 -5.81
CA VAL A 261 13.65 -31.67 -6.92
C VAL A 261 14.70 -30.71 -7.47
N ILE A 262 15.47 -30.10 -6.57
CA ILE A 262 16.53 -29.16 -6.90
C ILE A 262 17.71 -29.86 -7.57
N SER A 263 18.18 -30.96 -6.98
CA SER A 263 19.26 -31.81 -7.48
C SER A 263 18.96 -32.28 -8.90
N ASP A 264 17.76 -32.80 -9.14
CA ASP A 264 17.29 -33.22 -10.48
C ASP A 264 17.27 -32.04 -11.46
N LYS A 265 16.79 -30.87 -11.02
CA LYS A 265 16.66 -29.69 -11.90
C LYS A 265 18.00 -29.11 -12.32
N LEU A 266 19.00 -29.15 -11.43
CA LEU A 266 20.33 -28.61 -11.68
C LEU A 266 21.37 -29.65 -12.11
N ASN A 267 20.99 -30.93 -12.14
CA ASN A 267 21.86 -32.04 -12.50
C ASN A 267 23.12 -32.14 -11.61
N VAL A 268 22.92 -31.99 -10.30
CA VAL A 268 23.95 -32.16 -9.27
C VAL A 268 23.53 -33.26 -8.28
N PRO A 269 24.47 -33.99 -7.65
CA PRO A 269 24.11 -35.00 -6.65
C PRO A 269 23.34 -34.41 -5.45
N ILE A 270 22.39 -35.16 -4.90
CA ILE A 270 21.55 -34.69 -3.78
C ILE A 270 22.38 -34.44 -2.52
N GLU A 271 23.47 -35.18 -2.32
CA GLU A 271 24.44 -35.03 -1.25
C GLU A 271 25.24 -33.72 -1.36
N MET A 272 25.21 -33.09 -2.54
CA MET A 272 25.83 -31.80 -2.87
C MET A 272 24.82 -30.66 -2.89
N THR A 273 23.65 -30.84 -2.27
CA THR A 273 22.56 -29.85 -2.24
C THR A 273 22.05 -29.64 -0.82
N ILE A 274 22.10 -28.39 -0.33
CA ILE A 274 21.55 -28.02 0.97
C ILE A 274 20.66 -26.79 0.84
N VAL A 275 19.37 -26.99 1.11
CA VAL A 275 18.40 -25.90 1.27
C VAL A 275 18.56 -25.26 2.65
N THR A 276 18.71 -23.95 2.68
CA THR A 276 18.76 -23.13 3.90
C THR A 276 17.68 -22.05 3.87
N ASN A 277 17.32 -21.51 5.03
CA ASN A 277 16.37 -20.41 5.22
C ASN A 277 16.97 -19.04 4.82
N GLY A 278 17.60 -18.99 3.64
CA GLY A 278 18.23 -17.79 3.10
C GLY A 278 19.75 -17.89 3.04
N SER A 279 20.32 -17.01 2.22
CA SER A 279 21.77 -16.96 2.03
C SER A 279 22.51 -16.67 3.33
N THR A 280 21.89 -15.94 4.25
CA THR A 280 22.42 -15.69 5.59
C THR A 280 22.78 -16.98 6.33
N GLU A 281 21.90 -17.97 6.35
CA GLU A 281 22.18 -19.27 6.98
C GLU A 281 23.24 -20.06 6.19
N ALA A 282 23.23 -19.97 4.85
CA ALA A 282 24.26 -20.61 4.03
C ALA A 282 25.66 -20.05 4.31
N PHE A 283 25.79 -18.72 4.43
CA PHE A 283 27.05 -18.06 4.80
C PHE A 283 27.52 -18.53 6.17
N ASP A 284 26.60 -18.64 7.15
CA ASP A 284 26.96 -19.11 8.49
C ASP A 284 27.46 -20.56 8.48
N TYR A 285 26.87 -21.46 7.69
CA TYR A 285 27.40 -22.82 7.53
C TYR A 285 28.77 -22.84 6.85
N LEU A 286 28.97 -22.07 5.79
CA LEU A 286 30.23 -21.98 5.07
C LEU A 286 31.35 -21.45 5.97
N LEU A 287 31.08 -20.40 6.72
CA LEU A 287 32.05 -19.80 7.64
C LEU A 287 32.42 -20.71 8.83
N ARG A 288 31.63 -21.76 9.09
CA ARG A 288 31.90 -22.77 10.11
C ARG A 288 32.70 -23.96 9.57
N ILE A 289 33.07 -23.96 8.29
CA ILE A 289 34.04 -24.93 7.77
C ILE A 289 35.32 -24.81 8.61
N PRO A 290 35.91 -25.93 9.06
CA PRO A 290 37.11 -25.90 9.87
C PRO A 290 38.22 -25.06 9.23
N ASN A 291 38.92 -24.29 10.06
CA ASN A 291 40.05 -23.43 9.69
C ASN A 291 39.70 -22.16 8.88
N VAL A 292 38.42 -21.83 8.66
CA VAL A 292 38.05 -20.53 8.11
C VAL A 292 38.13 -19.46 9.21
N LYS A 293 39.15 -18.59 9.12
CA LYS A 293 39.32 -17.46 10.05
C LYS A 293 39.42 -16.12 9.33
N LYS A 294 40.11 -16.06 8.19
CA LYS A 294 40.28 -14.86 7.37
C LYS A 294 39.44 -14.99 6.11
N VAL A 295 38.57 -14.03 5.87
CA VAL A 295 37.62 -14.03 4.75
C VAL A 295 37.83 -12.80 3.89
N GLY A 296 38.11 -13.01 2.62
CA GLY A 296 38.24 -11.97 1.61
C GLY A 296 36.88 -11.54 1.05
N ILE A 297 36.65 -10.23 0.96
CA ILE A 297 35.51 -9.65 0.25
C ILE A 297 35.96 -8.46 -0.60
N PHE A 298 35.29 -8.25 -1.73
CA PHE A 298 35.47 -7.06 -2.55
C PHE A 298 34.47 -5.98 -2.18
N THR A 299 34.83 -4.70 -2.28
CA THR A 299 33.92 -3.60 -1.95
C THR A 299 33.86 -2.54 -3.06
N PRO A 300 32.67 -1.98 -3.37
CA PRO A 300 31.36 -2.30 -2.81
C PRO A 300 30.80 -3.67 -3.26
N THR A 301 30.21 -4.42 -2.33
CA THR A 301 29.49 -5.68 -2.60
C THR A 301 28.32 -5.86 -1.62
N PHE A 302 27.66 -7.01 -1.65
CA PHE A 302 26.57 -7.35 -0.74
C PHE A 302 27.04 -7.34 0.73
N TRP A 303 26.47 -6.41 1.51
CA TRP A 303 26.80 -6.17 2.92
C TRP A 303 26.60 -7.40 3.84
N GLY A 304 25.81 -8.39 3.38
CA GLY A 304 25.51 -9.61 4.14
C GLY A 304 26.74 -10.47 4.43
N TYR A 305 27.79 -10.43 3.60
CA TYR A 305 29.01 -11.21 3.82
C TYR A 305 29.76 -10.74 5.05
N GLU A 306 29.99 -9.43 5.19
CA GLU A 306 30.64 -8.83 6.36
C GLU A 306 29.84 -9.11 7.64
N SER A 307 28.52 -8.99 7.54
CA SER A 307 27.64 -9.33 8.66
C SER A 307 27.75 -10.79 9.09
N ALA A 308 27.88 -11.72 8.13
CA ALA A 308 28.07 -13.14 8.42
C ALA A 308 29.43 -13.45 9.03
N CYS A 309 30.51 -12.84 8.52
CA CYS A 309 31.84 -12.98 9.09
C CYS A 309 31.87 -12.52 10.55
N LYS A 310 31.26 -11.36 10.85
CA LYS A 310 31.14 -10.85 12.22
C LYS A 310 30.40 -11.81 13.15
N ARG A 311 29.30 -12.43 12.68
CA ARG A 311 28.54 -13.41 13.49
C ARG A 311 29.32 -14.70 13.79
N ASN A 312 30.24 -15.08 12.91
CA ASN A 312 31.03 -16.32 13.06
C ASN A 312 32.47 -16.05 13.54
N ASN A 313 32.77 -14.83 13.99
CA ASN A 313 34.09 -14.41 14.49
C ASN A 313 35.23 -14.63 13.46
N CYS A 314 34.98 -14.33 12.19
CA CYS A 314 35.99 -14.33 11.14
C CYS A 314 36.50 -12.90 10.87
N ASP A 315 37.79 -12.76 10.66
CA ASP A 315 38.45 -11.52 10.24
C ASP A 315 38.14 -11.24 8.76
N VAL A 316 37.72 -10.01 8.44
CA VAL A 316 37.36 -9.63 7.07
C VAL A 316 38.48 -8.84 6.43
N ILE A 317 39.02 -9.34 5.32
CA ILE A 317 39.98 -8.64 4.48
C ILE A 317 39.22 -8.03 3.29
N LYS A 318 39.08 -6.71 3.30
CA LYS A 318 38.39 -5.96 2.24
C LYS A 318 39.36 -5.55 1.16
N MET A 319 39.00 -5.77 -0.09
CA MET A 319 39.72 -5.27 -1.25
C MET A 319 38.80 -4.37 -2.08
N PRO A 320 39.22 -3.16 -2.46
CA PRO A 320 38.38 -2.30 -3.30
C PRO A 320 38.26 -2.90 -4.72
N LEU A 321 37.08 -2.77 -5.31
CA LEU A 321 36.88 -2.96 -6.74
C LEU A 321 37.56 -1.83 -7.50
N LYS A 322 38.06 -2.13 -8.70
CA LYS A 322 38.57 -1.11 -9.62
C LYS A 322 37.44 -0.15 -9.99
N ASP A 323 37.70 1.14 -9.88
CA ASP A 323 36.74 2.21 -10.15
C ASP A 323 35.42 2.04 -9.37
N ASN A 324 35.48 1.40 -8.18
CA ASN A 324 34.32 1.02 -7.37
C ASN A 324 33.28 0.15 -8.11
N ARG A 325 33.68 -0.53 -9.19
CA ARG A 325 32.75 -1.22 -10.08
C ARG A 325 33.22 -2.60 -10.53
N TYR A 326 34.48 -2.74 -10.92
CA TYR A 326 34.98 -3.90 -11.66
C TYR A 326 35.89 -4.78 -10.80
N TYR A 327 35.70 -6.08 -10.91
CA TYR A 327 36.67 -7.04 -10.40
C TYR A 327 37.94 -7.06 -11.28
N GLU A 328 39.08 -7.30 -10.64
CA GLU A 328 40.33 -7.58 -11.34
C GLU A 328 40.77 -9.01 -11.01
N TYR A 329 41.03 -9.83 -12.04
CA TYR A 329 41.36 -11.24 -11.90
C TYR A 329 42.66 -11.44 -11.10
N GLU A 330 43.63 -10.58 -11.34
CA GLU A 330 44.92 -10.54 -10.65
C GLU A 330 44.72 -10.30 -9.17
N LYS A 331 43.82 -9.37 -8.82
CA LYS A 331 43.46 -9.06 -7.44
C LYS A 331 42.74 -10.22 -6.77
N ILE A 332 41.79 -10.89 -7.44
CA ILE A 332 41.15 -12.10 -6.90
C ILE A 332 42.22 -13.16 -6.57
N SER A 333 43.17 -13.39 -7.48
CA SER A 333 44.24 -14.34 -7.23
C SER A 333 45.18 -13.90 -6.11
N GLU A 334 45.51 -12.61 -6.01
CA GLU A 334 46.32 -12.02 -4.93
C GLU A 334 45.66 -12.24 -3.56
N LEU A 335 44.37 -11.90 -3.44
CA LEU A 335 43.62 -12.05 -2.20
C LEU A 335 43.53 -13.53 -1.78
N SER A 336 43.32 -14.44 -2.73
CA SER A 336 43.17 -15.88 -2.45
C SER A 336 44.41 -16.54 -1.85
N LYS A 337 45.58 -15.89 -1.92
CA LYS A 337 46.80 -16.38 -1.27
C LYS A 337 46.89 -15.99 0.21
N ASN A 338 46.04 -15.06 0.67
CA ASN A 338 46.15 -14.40 1.97
C ASN A 338 44.95 -14.68 2.90
N VAL A 339 43.93 -15.39 2.43
CA VAL A 339 42.69 -15.66 3.15
C VAL A 339 42.30 -17.13 3.01
N ASP A 340 41.49 -17.62 3.95
CA ASP A 340 41.01 -19.00 3.96
C ASP A 340 39.77 -19.16 3.05
N MET A 341 39.01 -18.08 2.85
CA MET A 341 37.80 -18.06 2.04
C MET A 341 37.61 -16.73 1.33
N ILE A 342 37.02 -16.72 0.14
CA ILE A 342 36.57 -15.50 -0.55
C ILE A 342 35.09 -15.62 -0.91
N PHE A 343 34.30 -14.58 -0.57
CA PHE A 343 32.98 -14.38 -1.17
C PHE A 343 33.11 -13.52 -2.44
N LEU A 344 32.61 -14.03 -3.57
CA LEU A 344 32.47 -13.30 -4.83
C LEU A 344 31.02 -13.30 -5.27
N CYS A 345 30.42 -12.13 -5.39
CA CYS A 345 29.08 -11.98 -5.97
C CYS A 345 29.19 -11.82 -7.49
N ASN A 346 28.54 -12.69 -8.26
CA ASN A 346 28.66 -12.74 -9.72
C ASN A 346 27.33 -13.07 -10.41
N PRO A 347 26.61 -12.09 -11.00
CA PRO A 347 26.93 -10.66 -11.06
C PRO A 347 27.04 -10.00 -9.68
N ASN A 348 27.92 -9.01 -9.54
CA ASN A 348 28.09 -8.32 -8.27
C ASN A 348 26.88 -7.45 -7.92
N ASN A 349 26.45 -7.48 -6.66
CA ASN A 349 25.49 -6.51 -6.12
C ASN A 349 26.27 -5.48 -5.27
N PRO A 350 26.30 -4.18 -5.59
CA PRO A 350 25.35 -3.46 -6.46
C PRO A 350 25.85 -3.14 -7.87
N THR A 351 27.09 -3.48 -8.23
CA THR A 351 27.76 -2.93 -9.44
C THR A 351 27.34 -3.59 -10.75
N LEU A 352 26.70 -4.75 -10.67
CA LEU A 352 26.30 -5.64 -11.76
C LEU A 352 27.46 -6.14 -12.62
N ASP A 353 28.71 -5.97 -12.16
CA ASP A 353 29.87 -6.51 -12.86
C ASP A 353 29.87 -8.03 -12.87
N THR A 354 30.44 -8.62 -13.92
CA THR A 354 30.42 -10.05 -14.15
C THR A 354 31.78 -10.60 -14.49
N LEU A 355 32.12 -11.72 -13.88
CA LEU A 355 33.35 -12.46 -14.16
C LEU A 355 33.12 -13.47 -15.29
N ASN A 356 34.13 -13.59 -16.15
CA ASN A 356 34.19 -14.62 -17.18
C ASN A 356 34.36 -15.98 -16.51
N ARG A 357 33.47 -16.91 -16.85
CA ARG A 357 33.40 -18.27 -16.30
C ARG A 357 34.75 -19.00 -16.36
N LYS A 358 35.40 -19.00 -17.53
CA LYS A 358 36.65 -19.74 -17.75
C LYS A 358 37.79 -19.17 -16.92
N LYS A 359 37.98 -17.85 -16.94
CA LYS A 359 39.03 -17.17 -16.16
C LYS A 359 38.85 -17.37 -14.66
N LEU A 360 37.61 -17.26 -14.17
CA LEU A 360 37.30 -17.48 -12.76
C LEU A 360 37.61 -18.93 -12.34
N LEU A 361 37.23 -19.92 -13.14
CA LEU A 361 37.56 -21.32 -12.89
C LEU A 361 39.06 -21.59 -12.88
N GLU A 362 39.83 -20.96 -13.77
CA GLU A 362 41.30 -21.07 -13.77
C GLU A 362 41.91 -20.54 -12.46
N ILE A 363 41.37 -19.46 -11.90
CA ILE A 363 41.80 -18.92 -10.60
C ILE A 363 41.44 -19.89 -9.47
N ILE A 364 40.21 -20.38 -9.43
CA ILE A 364 39.74 -21.33 -8.41
C ILE A 364 40.64 -22.58 -8.40
N LYS A 365 40.92 -23.13 -9.59
CA LYS A 365 41.77 -24.32 -9.75
C LYS A 365 43.21 -24.09 -9.28
N LYS A 366 43.79 -22.91 -9.56
CA LYS A 366 45.16 -22.58 -9.16
C LYS A 366 45.34 -22.29 -7.66
N ASN A 367 44.27 -21.95 -6.94
CA ASN A 367 44.35 -21.49 -5.55
C ASN A 367 43.59 -22.43 -4.59
N GLN A 368 44.03 -23.70 -4.53
CA GLN A 368 43.35 -24.76 -3.75
C GLN A 368 43.34 -24.54 -2.22
N ASN A 369 44.22 -23.69 -1.69
CA ASN A 369 44.29 -23.39 -0.25
C ASN A 369 43.23 -22.38 0.20
N CYS A 370 42.50 -21.76 -0.72
CA CYS A 370 41.42 -20.82 -0.44
C CYS A 370 40.10 -21.40 -0.94
N HIS A 371 39.07 -21.32 -0.10
CA HIS A 371 37.70 -21.72 -0.45
C HIS A 371 36.97 -20.57 -1.15
N PHE A 372 36.48 -20.80 -2.36
CA PHE A 372 35.74 -19.81 -3.13
C PHE A 372 34.24 -20.03 -2.94
N VAL A 373 33.54 -18.99 -2.49
CA VAL A 373 32.08 -18.96 -2.44
C VAL A 373 31.58 -17.98 -3.50
N ILE A 374 30.95 -18.52 -4.53
CA ILE A 374 30.40 -17.74 -5.64
C ILE A 374 28.89 -17.55 -5.42
N ASP A 375 28.48 -16.32 -5.18
CA ASP A 375 27.08 -15.93 -5.02
C ASP A 375 26.50 -15.52 -6.38
N GLU A 376 25.75 -16.44 -6.98
CA GLU A 376 25.04 -16.35 -8.25
C GLU A 376 23.56 -15.93 -8.07
N THR A 377 23.19 -15.35 -6.92
CA THR A 377 21.81 -14.92 -6.64
C THR A 377 21.20 -14.04 -7.73
N GLU A 378 22.00 -13.16 -8.34
CA GLU A 378 21.54 -12.28 -9.43
C GLU A 378 21.70 -12.93 -10.81
N LEU A 379 22.52 -13.98 -10.95
CA LEU A 379 22.78 -14.62 -12.25
C LEU A 379 21.54 -15.29 -12.82
N VAL A 380 20.60 -15.70 -11.97
CA VAL A 380 19.33 -16.33 -12.38
C VAL A 380 18.48 -15.44 -13.30
N PHE A 381 18.74 -14.13 -13.36
CA PHE A 381 18.08 -13.19 -14.24
C PHE A 381 18.74 -13.06 -15.63
N ASN A 382 19.91 -13.66 -15.83
CA ASN A 382 20.62 -13.64 -17.10
C ASN A 382 20.09 -14.73 -18.04
N ALA A 383 19.85 -14.36 -19.31
CA ALA A 383 19.35 -15.30 -20.33
C ALA A 383 20.31 -16.49 -20.57
N ASP A 384 21.61 -16.25 -20.39
CA ASP A 384 22.70 -17.23 -20.53
C ASP A 384 23.09 -17.90 -19.20
N TYR A 385 22.19 -17.91 -18.20
CA TYR A 385 22.43 -18.49 -16.87
C TYR A 385 23.07 -19.89 -16.91
N SER A 386 22.51 -20.80 -17.73
CA SER A 386 22.99 -22.19 -17.84
C SER A 386 24.41 -22.31 -18.37
N GLU A 387 24.85 -21.35 -19.19
CA GLU A 387 26.19 -21.33 -19.77
C GLU A 387 27.21 -20.69 -18.82
N ARG A 388 26.74 -19.86 -17.88
CA ARG A 388 27.58 -19.06 -16.99
C ARG A 388 27.74 -19.62 -15.58
N THR A 389 26.73 -20.32 -15.08
CA THR A 389 26.74 -20.89 -13.73
C THR A 389 27.93 -21.83 -13.51
N LEU A 390 28.43 -21.81 -12.28
CA LEU A 390 29.49 -22.69 -11.79
C LEU A 390 28.98 -23.87 -10.97
N ILE A 391 27.65 -24.06 -10.87
CA ILE A 391 27.05 -25.10 -10.02
C ILE A 391 27.60 -26.49 -10.36
N ASN A 392 27.65 -26.88 -11.64
CA ASN A 392 28.19 -28.20 -12.01
C ASN A 392 29.70 -28.33 -11.81
N GLU A 393 30.41 -27.21 -11.70
CA GLU A 393 31.86 -27.23 -11.45
C GLU A 393 32.17 -27.59 -10.00
N THR A 394 31.23 -27.45 -9.06
CA THR A 394 31.43 -27.87 -7.66
C THR A 394 31.70 -29.37 -7.53
N ILE A 395 31.25 -30.17 -8.50
CA ILE A 395 31.47 -31.63 -8.53
C ILE A 395 32.97 -31.95 -8.59
N ASN A 396 33.73 -31.14 -9.32
CA ASN A 396 35.15 -31.39 -9.62
C ASN A 396 36.12 -30.44 -8.88
N ASN A 397 35.61 -29.45 -8.17
CA ASN A 397 36.43 -28.45 -7.48
C ASN A 397 36.05 -28.40 -5.99
N ILE A 398 36.87 -29.02 -5.14
CA ILE A 398 36.58 -29.18 -3.70
C ILE A 398 36.57 -27.86 -2.93
N ASN A 399 37.33 -26.87 -3.42
CA ASN A 399 37.45 -25.54 -2.84
C ASN A 399 36.42 -24.56 -3.41
N LEU A 400 35.31 -25.04 -3.97
CA LEU A 400 34.28 -24.23 -4.60
C LEU A 400 32.89 -24.52 -4.02
N SER A 401 32.21 -23.48 -3.58
CA SER A 401 30.78 -23.50 -3.28
C SER A 401 30.05 -22.44 -4.08
N VAL A 402 28.84 -22.77 -4.54
CA VAL A 402 27.98 -21.84 -5.28
C VAL A 402 26.68 -21.63 -4.53
N ILE A 403 26.31 -20.37 -4.37
CA ILE A 403 25.11 -19.89 -3.70
C ILE A 403 24.20 -19.30 -4.77
N THR A 404 22.98 -19.79 -4.93
CA THR A 404 21.97 -19.19 -5.83
C THR A 404 20.59 -19.16 -5.19
N SER A 405 19.74 -18.21 -5.60
CA SER A 405 18.46 -17.96 -4.96
C SER A 405 17.27 -18.17 -5.88
N VAL A 406 16.32 -18.99 -5.44
CA VAL A 406 14.99 -19.06 -6.07
C VAL A 406 14.07 -17.94 -5.58
N SER A 407 14.41 -17.29 -4.46
CA SER A 407 13.50 -16.37 -3.75
C SER A 407 13.23 -15.07 -4.52
N LYS A 408 14.26 -14.51 -5.16
CA LYS A 408 14.15 -13.32 -6.00
C LYS A 408 13.45 -13.64 -7.31
N PHE A 409 13.81 -14.77 -7.93
CA PHE A 409 13.26 -15.21 -9.21
C PHE A 409 11.76 -15.52 -9.13
N PHE A 410 11.30 -16.28 -8.14
CA PHE A 410 9.87 -16.62 -7.99
C PHE A 410 9.08 -15.61 -7.15
N ARG A 411 9.68 -14.47 -6.76
CA ARG A 411 9.07 -13.50 -5.83
C ARG A 411 8.50 -14.18 -4.56
N SER A 412 9.22 -15.17 -4.08
CA SER A 412 8.86 -15.98 -2.92
C SER A 412 9.83 -15.65 -1.80
N THR A 413 9.73 -14.44 -1.25
CA THR A 413 10.64 -13.94 -0.20
C THR A 413 10.67 -14.82 1.06
N TRP A 414 9.70 -15.72 1.21
CA TRP A 414 9.53 -16.71 2.27
C TRP A 414 10.14 -18.10 1.96
N PHE A 415 10.34 -18.45 0.69
CA PHE A 415 10.95 -19.72 0.25
C PHE A 415 12.35 -19.45 -0.26
N LYS A 416 13.35 -19.83 0.52
CA LYS A 416 14.74 -19.68 0.16
C LYS A 416 15.33 -21.08 0.03
N VAL A 417 16.03 -21.31 -1.08
CA VAL A 417 16.62 -22.58 -1.49
C VAL A 417 18.02 -22.26 -1.97
N TRP A 418 19.00 -23.07 -1.57
CA TRP A 418 20.42 -22.87 -1.85
C TRP A 418 21.12 -24.21 -2.15
N PHE A 419 22.40 -24.12 -2.52
CA PHE A 419 23.27 -25.23 -2.89
C PHE A 419 24.56 -25.14 -2.09
N TYR A 420 25.13 -26.30 -1.78
CA TYR A 420 26.39 -26.41 -1.05
C TYR A 420 27.03 -27.73 -1.38
N TYR A 421 28.33 -27.73 -1.64
CA TYR A 421 29.12 -28.92 -1.35
C TYR A 421 30.44 -28.60 -0.66
N TYR A 422 30.76 -29.48 0.28
CA TYR A 422 32.06 -29.67 0.89
C TYR A 422 32.32 -31.17 0.92
N LYS A 423 33.45 -31.58 0.35
CA LYS A 423 34.02 -32.91 0.59
C LYS A 423 35.00 -32.76 1.74
N ARG A 424 34.73 -33.40 2.88
CA ARG A 424 35.80 -33.74 3.82
C ARG A 424 36.35 -35.09 3.40
N SER A 425 37.68 -35.15 3.28
CA SER A 425 38.48 -36.38 3.25
C SER A 425 38.11 -37.31 4.40
#